data_AF-A0A8D8D417-F1
#
_entry.id   AF-A0A8D8D417-F1
#
_cell.length_a   1.000
_cell.length_b   1.000
_cell.length_c   1.000
_cell.angle_alpha   90.00
_cell.angle_beta   90.00
_cell.angle_gamma   90.00
#
_symmetry.space_group_name_H-M   'P 1'
#
loop_
_entity.id
_entity.type
_entity.pdbx_description
1 polymer ?
#
loop_
_entity_poly.entity_id
_entity_poly.type
_entity_poly.pdbx_seq_one_letter_code
_entity_poly.pdbx_strand_id
1 'polypeptide(L)'
;MVLLSNDEFLTQLTLLAQSARAESSFTLTIKRYDGHDRPKPREGNPPLPKPAEYQCLIRAKSRSRKLATVVRHDDVAKFMESYAKVLKSSMDGLKKIKKVKNKAKAAQG
;
A
#
# COMPACT_ATOMS: atom_id res chain seq x y z
N MET A 1 11.85 -9.86 6.27
CA MET A 1 10.78 -9.21 5.46
C MET A 1 10.27 -10.31 4.56
N VAL A 2 8.98 -10.62 4.61
CA VAL A 2 8.44 -11.80 3.93
C VAL A 2 7.77 -11.35 2.65
N LEU A 3 8.14 -11.95 1.52
CA LEU A 3 7.46 -11.77 0.23
C LEU A 3 6.28 -12.74 0.18
N LEU A 4 5.07 -12.20 0.01
CA LEU A 4 3.81 -12.95 0.04
C LEU A 4 3.09 -12.83 -1.30
N SER A 5 2.19 -13.78 -1.56
CA SER A 5 1.21 -13.65 -2.63
C SER A 5 0.27 -12.45 -2.38
N ASN A 6 -0.38 -11.96 -3.43
CA ASN A 6 -1.24 -10.78 -3.36
C ASN A 6 -2.38 -10.95 -2.33
N ASP A 7 -3.02 -12.12 -2.31
CA ASP A 7 -4.15 -12.41 -1.43
C ASP A 7 -3.71 -12.61 0.03
N GLU A 8 -2.59 -13.30 0.25
CA GLU A 8 -1.99 -13.44 1.59
C GLU A 8 -1.53 -12.09 2.13
N PHE A 9 -0.95 -11.23 1.29
CA PHE A 9 -0.53 -9.89 1.68
C PHE A 9 -1.70 -9.06 2.20
N LEU A 10 -2.86 -9.08 1.52
CA LEU A 10 -4.05 -8.35 1.94
C LEU A 10 -4.62 -8.88 3.26
N THR A 11 -4.61 -10.19 3.45
CA THR A 11 -5.03 -10.84 4.70
C THR A 11 -4.11 -10.43 5.86
N GLN A 12 -2.79 -10.56 5.66
CA GLN A 12 -1.79 -10.18 6.66
C GLN A 12 -1.78 -8.68 6.93
N LEU A 13 -2.06 -7.84 5.92
CA LEU A 13 -2.20 -6.40 6.08
C LEU A 13 -3.37 -6.04 7.02
N THR A 14 -4.49 -6.75 6.90
CA THR A 14 -5.65 -6.56 7.78
C THR A 14 -5.30 -6.88 9.23
N LEU A 15 -4.64 -8.03 9.46
CA LEU A 15 -4.17 -8.42 10.80
C LEU A 15 -3.14 -7.43 11.36
N LEU A 16 -2.24 -6.93 10.49
CA LEU A 16 -1.25 -5.94 10.87
C LEU A 16 -1.92 -4.62 11.29
N ALA A 17 -2.91 -4.14 10.55
CA ALA A 17 -3.64 -2.92 10.88
C ALA A 17 -4.45 -3.06 12.18
N GLN A 18 -5.11 -4.21 12.40
CA GLN A 18 -5.79 -4.51 13.66
C GLN A 18 -4.84 -4.50 14.86
N SER A 19 -3.69 -5.16 14.73
CA SER A 19 -2.66 -5.18 15.79
C SER A 19 -2.06 -3.79 16.05
N ALA A 20 -2.01 -2.94 15.02
CA ALA A 20 -1.47 -1.60 15.15
C ALA A 20 -2.41 -0.66 15.92
N ARG A 21 -3.73 -0.88 15.84
CA ARG A 21 -4.77 0.01 16.41
C ARG A 21 -4.54 0.40 17.87
N ALA A 22 -4.07 -0.53 18.70
CA ALA A 22 -3.93 -0.29 20.13
C ALA A 22 -2.73 0.61 20.48
N GLU A 23 -1.56 0.38 19.87
CA GLU A 23 -0.31 0.94 20.40
C GLU A 23 0.73 1.32 19.32
N SER A 24 0.44 1.21 18.03
CA SER A 24 1.45 1.50 17.01
C SER A 24 0.89 2.10 15.73
N SER A 25 1.78 2.71 14.96
CA SER A 25 1.52 3.04 13.57
C SER A 25 1.96 1.89 12.67
N PHE A 26 1.33 1.79 11.51
CA PHE A 26 1.86 1.00 10.41
C PHE A 26 2.18 1.93 9.23
N THR A 27 3.18 1.55 8.45
CA THR A 27 3.58 2.28 7.25
C THR A 27 3.42 1.38 6.04
N LEU A 28 2.91 1.98 4.96
CA LEU A 28 2.78 1.36 3.65
C LEU A 28 3.65 2.13 2.67
N THR A 29 4.38 1.40 1.83
CA THR A 29 5.17 1.99 0.74
C THR A 29 4.84 1.27 -0.56
N ILE A 30 4.64 2.05 -1.60
CA ILE A 30 4.36 1.57 -2.96
C ILE A 30 5.49 2.12 -3.83
N LYS A 31 6.26 1.26 -4.49
CA LYS A 31 7.38 1.65 -5.35
C LYS A 31 7.35 0.89 -6.67
N ARG A 32 7.78 1.55 -7.74
CA ARG A 32 8.09 0.88 -9.01
C ARG A 32 9.16 -0.19 -8.78
N TYR A 33 8.95 -1.37 -9.35
CA TYR A 33 9.83 -2.51 -9.26
C TYR A 33 10.23 -2.98 -10.66
N ASP A 34 11.52 -3.21 -10.84
CA ASP A 34 12.17 -3.61 -12.09
C ASP A 34 12.48 -5.11 -12.15
N GLY A 35 12.02 -5.90 -11.17
CA GLY A 35 12.27 -7.34 -11.13
C GLY A 35 13.68 -7.72 -10.68
N HIS A 36 14.55 -6.74 -10.38
CA HIS A 36 15.90 -7.02 -9.92
C HIS A 36 15.92 -7.21 -8.40
N ASP A 37 16.50 -8.34 -7.97
CA ASP A 37 16.73 -8.68 -6.55
C ASP A 37 18.17 -8.40 -6.11
N ARG A 38 19.03 -8.00 -7.05
CA ARG A 38 20.46 -7.75 -6.85
C ARG A 38 20.80 -6.26 -7.01
N PRO A 39 21.86 -5.79 -6.32
CA PRO A 39 22.34 -4.43 -6.49
C PRO A 39 22.83 -4.19 -7.93
N LYS A 40 22.86 -2.92 -8.34
CA LYS A 40 23.47 -2.52 -9.61
C LYS A 40 24.95 -2.95 -9.65
N PRO A 41 25.39 -3.69 -10.68
CA PRO A 41 26.78 -4.11 -10.81
C PRO A 41 27.73 -2.91 -10.84
N ARG A 42 28.95 -3.11 -10.33
CA ARG A 42 30.03 -2.11 -10.41
C ARG A 42 30.53 -2.00 -11.85
N GLU A 43 31.12 -0.85 -12.19
CA GLU A 43 31.74 -0.61 -13.49
C GLU A 43 32.70 -1.76 -13.87
N GLY A 44 32.61 -2.22 -15.11
CA GLY A 44 33.35 -3.39 -15.62
C GLY A 44 32.59 -4.72 -15.59
N ASN A 45 31.45 -4.81 -14.89
CA ASN A 45 30.59 -6.00 -14.93
C ASN A 45 29.41 -5.82 -15.90
N PRO A 46 28.85 -6.92 -16.47
CA PRO A 46 27.69 -6.85 -17.35
C PRO A 46 26.51 -6.13 -16.68
N PRO A 47 25.81 -5.21 -17.38
CA PRO A 47 24.67 -4.53 -16.82
C PRO A 47 23.50 -5.49 -16.59
N LEU A 48 22.62 -5.15 -15.64
CA LEU A 48 21.39 -5.91 -15.42
C LEU A 48 20.50 -5.85 -16.68
N PRO A 49 19.77 -6.93 -17.00
CA PRO A 49 18.83 -6.93 -18.12
C PRO A 49 17.83 -5.79 -17.98
N LYS A 50 17.50 -5.12 -19.09
CA LYS A 50 16.42 -4.11 -19.03
C LYS A 50 15.10 -4.81 -18.69
N PRO A 51 14.33 -4.33 -17.71
CA PRO A 51 13.03 -4.90 -17.40
C PRO A 51 12.10 -4.76 -18.60
N ALA A 52 11.52 -5.87 -19.04
CA ALA A 52 10.53 -5.88 -20.11
C ALA A 52 9.21 -5.23 -19.66
N GLU A 53 8.83 -5.47 -18.41
CA GLU A 53 7.64 -4.94 -17.77
C GLU A 53 7.97 -4.44 -16.37
N TYR A 54 7.38 -3.33 -15.97
CA TYR A 54 7.54 -2.80 -14.63
C TYR A 54 6.39 -3.25 -13.74
N GLN A 55 6.76 -3.69 -12.55
CA GLN A 55 5.83 -4.16 -11.53
C GLN A 55 5.77 -3.14 -10.39
N CYS A 56 4.91 -3.40 -9.42
CA CYS A 56 4.77 -2.58 -8.24
C CYS A 56 5.14 -3.37 -6.98
N LEU A 57 6.17 -2.94 -6.27
CA LEU A 57 6.54 -3.48 -4.97
C LEU A 57 5.79 -2.72 -3.88
N ILE A 58 4.94 -3.43 -3.14
CA ILE A 58 4.17 -2.90 -2.03
C ILE A 58 4.70 -3.51 -0.74
N ARG A 59 5.00 -2.68 0.26
CA ARG A 59 5.53 -3.12 1.55
C ARG A 59 4.76 -2.51 2.69
N ALA A 60 4.45 -3.33 3.69
CA ALA A 60 3.83 -2.92 4.94
C ALA A 60 4.77 -3.20 6.11
N LYS A 61 4.87 -2.27 7.06
CA LYS A 61 5.64 -2.46 8.30
C LYS A 61 4.87 -1.92 9.50
N SER A 62 4.85 -2.69 10.58
CA SER A 62 4.56 -2.19 11.92
C SER A 62 5.54 -2.83 12.90
N ARG A 63 6.20 -2.00 13.73
CA ARG A 63 7.25 -2.43 14.68
C ARG A 63 8.25 -3.40 14.02
N SER A 64 8.24 -4.67 14.45
CA SER A 64 9.10 -5.75 13.95
C SER A 64 8.53 -6.50 12.73
N ARG A 65 7.22 -6.44 12.50
CA ARG A 65 6.56 -7.16 11.39
C ARG A 65 6.75 -6.41 10.08
N LYS A 66 7.23 -7.10 9.03
CA LYS A 66 7.53 -6.56 7.70
C LYS A 66 7.00 -7.49 6.61
N LEU A 67 6.03 -7.02 5.83
CA LEU A 67 5.38 -7.72 4.73
C LEU A 67 5.74 -7.05 3.40
N ALA A 68 5.84 -7.83 2.34
CA ALA A 68 6.03 -7.35 0.98
C ALA A 68 5.21 -8.17 0.00
N THR A 69 4.78 -7.56 -1.10
CA THR A 69 4.19 -8.24 -2.25
C THR A 69 4.56 -7.51 -3.53
N VAL A 70 4.51 -8.22 -4.65
CA VAL A 70 4.83 -7.68 -5.98
C VAL A 70 3.61 -7.84 -6.86
N VAL A 71 3.07 -6.72 -7.32
CA VAL A 71 1.87 -6.65 -8.16
C VAL A 71 2.29 -6.40 -9.60
N ARG A 72 1.92 -7.32 -10.50
CA ARG A 72 2.12 -7.18 -11.96
C ARG A 72 1.07 -6.26 -12.55
N HIS A 73 1.31 -5.72 -13.76
CA HIS A 73 0.41 -4.79 -14.41
C HIS A 73 -1.03 -5.32 -14.51
N ASP A 74 -1.18 -6.57 -14.96
CA ASP A 74 -2.48 -7.21 -15.17
C ASP A 74 -3.32 -7.34 -13.88
N ASP A 75 -2.64 -7.49 -12.74
CA ASP A 75 -3.27 -7.72 -11.45
C ASP A 75 -3.57 -6.40 -10.68
N VAL A 76 -3.10 -5.24 -11.18
CA VAL A 76 -3.20 -3.96 -10.46
C VAL A 76 -4.66 -3.58 -10.17
N ALA A 77 -5.56 -3.70 -11.15
CA ALA A 77 -6.95 -3.27 -10.99
C ALA A 77 -7.64 -4.04 -9.85
N LYS A 78 -7.54 -5.37 -9.87
CA LYS A 78 -8.12 -6.26 -8.85
C LYS A 78 -7.47 -6.05 -7.48
N PHE A 79 -6.14 -5.90 -7.46
CA PHE A 79 -5.40 -5.67 -6.22
C PHE A 79 -5.82 -4.34 -5.56
N MET A 80 -5.92 -3.27 -6.34
CA MET A 80 -6.23 -1.94 -5.83
C MET A 80 -7.65 -1.84 -5.26
N GLU A 81 -8.62 -2.53 -5.85
CA GLU A 81 -9.99 -2.61 -5.30
C GLU A 81 -9.98 -3.26 -3.91
N SER A 82 -9.35 -4.43 -3.80
CA SER A 82 -9.27 -5.18 -2.53
C SER A 82 -8.44 -4.43 -1.47
N TYR A 83 -7.32 -3.83 -1.89
CA TYR A 83 -6.48 -2.98 -1.06
C TYR A 83 -7.26 -1.76 -0.52
N ALA A 84 -8.03 -1.08 -1.37
CA ALA A 84 -8.84 0.05 -0.95
C ALA A 84 -9.91 -0.35 0.08
N LYS A 85 -10.51 -1.54 -0.07
CA LYS A 85 -11.45 -2.09 0.91
C LYS A 85 -10.77 -2.32 2.27
N VAL A 86 -9.61 -2.96 2.30
CA VAL A 86 -8.83 -3.18 3.53
C VAL A 86 -8.51 -1.85 4.21
N LEU A 87 -7.99 -0.89 3.45
CA LEU A 87 -7.63 0.44 3.96
C LEU A 87 -8.82 1.20 4.53
N LYS A 88 -9.94 1.28 3.81
CA LYS A 88 -11.16 1.96 4.27
C LYS A 88 -11.71 1.31 5.54
N SER A 89 -11.65 -0.02 5.65
CA SER A 89 -12.10 -0.73 6.84
C SER A 89 -11.19 -0.54 8.07
N SER A 90 -9.90 -0.32 7.84
CA SER A 90 -8.89 -0.27 8.90
C SER A 90 -8.56 1.16 9.38
N MET A 91 -8.81 2.18 8.56
CA MET A 91 -8.53 3.60 8.86
C MET A 91 -9.80 4.38 9.23
N ASP A 92 -10.59 3.82 10.14
CA ASP A 92 -11.85 4.36 10.66
C ASP A 92 -11.69 5.30 11.87
N GLY A 93 -10.48 5.39 12.45
CA GLY A 93 -10.20 6.15 13.66
C GLY A 93 -10.03 7.67 13.52
N LEU A 94 -10.26 8.25 12.34
CA LEU A 94 -10.11 9.68 12.11
C LEU A 94 -11.36 10.48 12.55
N LYS A 95 -11.16 11.73 12.96
CA LYS A 95 -12.27 12.65 13.27
C LYS A 95 -13.16 12.81 12.05
N LYS A 96 -14.47 12.68 12.24
CA LYS A 96 -15.46 12.96 11.19
C LYS A 96 -15.32 14.41 10.75
N ILE A 97 -15.25 14.64 9.45
CA ILE A 97 -15.27 15.99 8.88
C ILE A 97 -16.63 16.61 9.23
N LYS A 98 -16.61 17.70 10.01
CA LYS A 98 -17.81 18.51 10.25
C LYS A 98 -18.20 19.13 8.92
N LYS A 99 -19.29 18.65 8.31
CA LYS A 99 -19.89 19.36 7.17
C LYS A 99 -20.29 20.74 7.67
N VAL A 100 -19.60 21.78 7.22
CA VAL A 100 -20.05 23.16 7.41
C VAL A 100 -21.37 23.24 6.67
N LYS A 101 -22.49 23.25 7.41
CA LYS A 101 -23.78 23.63 6.84
C LYS A 101 -23.61 25.08 6.44
N ASN A 102 -23.37 25.33 5.15
CA ASN A 102 -23.63 26.65 4.59
C ASN A 102 -25.10 26.91 4.87
N LYS A 103 -25.38 27.76 5.88
CA LYS A 103 -26.70 28.36 6.03
C LYS A 103 -26.89 29.13 4.73
N ALA A 104 -27.67 28.58 3.80
CA ALA A 104 -28.23 29.36 2.72
C ALA A 104 -28.92 30.55 3.40
N LYS A 105 -28.41 31.76 3.16
CA LYS A 105 -29.14 32.97 3.53
C LYS A 105 -30.44 32.89 2.73
N ALA A 106 -31.56 32.74 3.43
CA ALA A 106 -32.85 32.98 2.84
C ALA A 106 -32.81 34.38 2.23
N ALA A 107 -32.99 34.47 0.91
CA ALA A 107 -33.29 35.72 0.26
C ALA A 107 -34.60 36.23 0.87
N GLN A 108 -34.52 37.26 1.70
CA GLN A 108 -35.69 38.07 2.04
C GLN A 108 -35.96 38.96 0.83
N GLY A 109 -37.23 39.01 0.45
CA GLY A 109 -37.74 39.60 -0.79
C GLY A 109 -37.67 41.12 -0.87
#